data_AF-A0A7C6WAR4-F1
#
_entry.id   AF-A0A7C6WAR4-F1
#
_cell.length_a   1.000
_cell.length_b   1.000
_cell.length_c   1.000
_cell.angle_alpha   90.00
_cell.angle_beta   90.00
_cell.angle_gamma   90.00
#
_symmetry.space_group_name_H-M   'P 1'
#
loop_
_entity.id
_entity.type
_entity.pdbx_description
1 polymer ?
#
loop_
_entity_poly.entity_id
_entity_poly.type
_entity_poly.pdbx_seq_one_letter_code
_entity_poly.pdbx_strand_id
1 'polypeptide(L)'
;MFDIDKYKLYYNYDPRARVSEVIDTKGKISLAYLFRWCEYLEYIPLFDTSDVVCMIQMFERCTKLKTIPKLDTSSVEWAGWMFNLCESLQHLPDINLKNLKDARSMFQRCYSLTSNLSFNVPNLIKGFNMFNNCQKVKSITLINCNDKLELCNAFTGCYSLEYLILDGYCGPLDIRDCKLTENSIEELFRSLGKANEHSPIIQLSDKWEGRLNREIIKIALDKGYQVRYIRN
;
A
#
# COMPACT_ATOMS: atom_id res chain seq x y z
N MET A 1 -12.17 9.73 -31.47
CA MET A 1 -11.57 10.99 -30.96
C MET A 1 -11.65 10.92 -29.45
N PHE A 2 -10.52 11.00 -28.75
CA PHE A 2 -10.45 10.91 -27.29
C PHE A 2 -10.98 12.22 -26.67
N ASP A 3 -11.94 12.13 -25.75
CA ASP A 3 -12.53 13.28 -25.08
C ASP A 3 -11.88 13.46 -23.69
N ILE A 4 -10.77 14.20 -23.65
CA ILE A 4 -10.13 14.62 -22.40
C ILE A 4 -10.96 15.67 -21.66
N ASP A 5 -11.88 16.35 -22.35
CA ASP A 5 -12.73 17.38 -21.76
C ASP A 5 -13.72 16.78 -20.75
N LYS A 6 -14.05 15.48 -20.87
CA LYS A 6 -14.77 14.72 -19.83
C LYS A 6 -14.10 14.77 -18.45
N TYR A 7 -12.77 14.93 -18.39
CA TYR A 7 -12.01 15.07 -17.15
C TYR A 7 -11.82 16.53 -16.68
N LYS A 8 -12.01 17.52 -17.56
CA LYS A 8 -11.92 18.95 -17.17
C LYS A 8 -13.12 19.39 -16.32
N LEU A 9 -14.26 18.72 -16.44
CA LEU A 9 -15.41 18.91 -15.55
C LEU A 9 -15.04 18.74 -14.06
N TYR A 10 -13.97 18.01 -13.74
CA TYR A 10 -13.51 17.83 -12.36
C TYR A 10 -12.89 19.08 -11.73
N TYR A 11 -12.54 20.10 -12.52
CA TYR A 11 -12.12 21.42 -12.01
C TYR A 11 -13.22 22.12 -11.20
N ASN A 12 -14.48 21.72 -11.40
CA ASN A 12 -15.61 22.26 -10.65
C ASN A 12 -15.67 21.75 -9.20
N TYR A 13 -14.93 20.68 -8.85
CA TYR A 13 -14.95 20.10 -7.49
C TYR A 13 -13.87 20.68 -6.57
N ASP A 14 -12.72 21.08 -7.12
CA ASP A 14 -11.73 21.90 -6.42
C ASP A 14 -10.96 22.74 -7.45
N PRO A 15 -10.83 24.07 -7.26
CA PRO A 15 -10.07 24.93 -8.18
C PRO A 15 -8.58 24.58 -8.29
N ARG A 16 -8.06 23.73 -7.41
CA ARG A 16 -6.70 23.16 -7.45
C ARG A 16 -6.61 21.85 -8.24
N ALA A 17 -7.73 21.23 -8.62
CA ALA A 17 -7.68 20.03 -9.45
C ALA A 17 -6.97 20.34 -10.79
N ARG A 18 -6.07 19.46 -11.22
CA ARG A 18 -5.28 19.62 -12.45
C ARG A 18 -5.23 18.30 -13.20
N VAL A 19 -5.85 18.23 -14.37
CA VAL A 19 -5.65 17.09 -15.27
C VAL A 19 -4.28 17.29 -15.91
N SER A 20 -3.34 16.38 -15.68
CA SER A 20 -2.14 16.34 -16.50
C SER A 20 -2.48 15.64 -17.82
N GLU A 21 -2.27 16.31 -18.96
CA GLU A 21 -2.35 15.67 -20.28
C GLU A 21 -1.15 14.73 -20.43
N VAL A 22 -1.22 13.53 -19.83
CA VAL A 22 -0.21 12.49 -20.11
C VAL A 22 -0.92 11.35 -20.79
N ILE A 23 -1.00 11.47 -22.11
CA ILE A 23 -1.23 10.37 -23.04
C ILE A 23 0.15 9.76 -23.26
N ASP A 24 0.37 8.50 -22.87
CA ASP A 24 1.61 7.83 -23.21
C ASP A 24 1.69 7.53 -24.72
N THR A 25 2.85 7.11 -25.21
CA THR A 25 3.08 6.83 -26.64
C THR A 25 2.24 5.69 -27.22
N LYS A 26 1.36 5.06 -26.43
CA LYS A 26 0.43 3.99 -26.82
C LYS A 26 -1.05 4.39 -26.67
N GLY A 27 -1.36 5.65 -26.34
CA GLY A 27 -2.73 6.11 -26.14
C GLY A 27 -3.32 5.76 -24.77
N LYS A 28 -2.49 5.41 -23.78
CA LYS A 28 -2.96 5.12 -22.42
C LYS A 28 -3.12 6.40 -21.60
N ILE A 29 -4.12 6.43 -20.72
CA ILE A 29 -4.53 7.63 -19.99
C ILE A 29 -3.83 7.70 -18.63
N SER A 30 -3.32 8.88 -18.29
CA SER A 30 -2.89 9.22 -16.94
C SER A 30 -3.89 10.17 -16.27
N LEU A 31 -4.28 9.85 -15.04
CA LEU A 31 -4.93 10.76 -14.10
C LEU A 31 -3.98 11.19 -12.98
N ALA A 32 -2.66 11.14 -13.24
CA ALA A 32 -1.68 11.60 -12.30
C ALA A 32 -1.98 13.05 -11.88
N TYR A 33 -1.87 13.29 -10.58
CA TYR A 33 -2.05 14.59 -9.94
C TYR A 33 -3.47 15.20 -9.99
N LEU A 34 -4.49 14.48 -10.48
CA LEU A 34 -5.82 15.07 -10.76
C LEU A 34 -6.40 15.90 -9.60
N PHE A 35 -6.39 15.33 -8.39
CA PHE A 35 -6.86 15.97 -7.17
C PHE A 35 -5.73 16.25 -6.17
N ARG A 36 -4.49 16.32 -6.65
CA ARG A 36 -3.34 16.61 -5.76
C ARG A 36 -3.57 17.92 -5.02
N TRP A 37 -3.39 17.88 -3.70
CA TRP A 37 -3.52 19.03 -2.79
C TRP A 37 -4.93 19.64 -2.74
N CYS A 38 -5.97 18.89 -3.12
CA CYS A 38 -7.37 19.28 -2.90
C CYS A 38 -7.75 19.03 -1.42
N GLU A 39 -7.17 19.81 -0.51
CA GLU A 39 -7.26 19.62 0.95
C GLU A 39 -8.68 19.79 1.52
N TYR A 40 -9.61 20.38 0.75
CA TYR A 40 -11.01 20.51 1.14
C TYR A 40 -11.92 19.43 0.50
N LEU A 41 -11.39 18.58 -0.37
CA LEU A 41 -12.15 17.54 -1.05
C LEU A 41 -12.56 16.44 -0.07
N GLU A 42 -13.85 16.34 0.23
CA GLU A 42 -14.37 15.30 1.13
C GLU A 42 -14.78 14.02 0.39
N TYR A 43 -15.24 14.16 -0.86
CA TYR A 43 -15.76 13.08 -1.70
C TYR A 43 -15.45 13.38 -3.17
N ILE A 44 -15.47 12.35 -4.01
CA ILE A 44 -15.38 12.49 -5.46
C ILE A 44 -16.55 11.75 -6.13
N PRO A 45 -17.03 12.22 -7.30
CA PRO A 45 -18.03 11.49 -8.07
C PRO A 45 -17.43 10.18 -8.61
N LEU A 46 -18.29 9.21 -8.94
CA LEU A 46 -17.87 8.06 -9.75
C LEU A 46 -17.52 8.53 -11.16
N PHE A 47 -16.41 8.05 -11.71
CA PHE A 47 -16.03 8.31 -13.10
C PHE A 47 -15.30 7.13 -13.72
N ASP A 48 -15.32 7.11 -15.05
CA ASP A 48 -14.72 6.05 -15.84
C ASP A 48 -13.18 6.15 -15.83
N THR A 49 -12.56 5.11 -15.27
CA THR A 49 -11.11 4.91 -15.19
C THR A 49 -10.64 3.64 -15.90
N SER A 50 -11.47 3.01 -16.73
CA SER A 50 -11.20 1.70 -17.35
C SER A 50 -9.93 1.69 -18.21
N ASP A 51 -9.64 2.81 -18.88
CA ASP A 51 -8.45 3.01 -19.73
C ASP A 51 -7.27 3.70 -19.02
N VAL A 52 -7.38 3.93 -17.69
CA VAL A 52 -6.35 4.65 -16.92
C VAL A 52 -5.25 3.70 -16.49
N VAL A 53 -4.01 4.05 -16.80
CA VAL A 53 -2.82 3.27 -16.45
C VAL A 53 -1.96 3.91 -15.36
N CYS A 54 -2.14 5.21 -15.12
CA CYS A 54 -1.35 5.97 -14.16
C CYS A 54 -2.25 6.83 -13.27
N MET A 55 -2.14 6.67 -11.96
CA MET A 55 -2.83 7.43 -10.91
C MET A 55 -1.85 7.97 -9.86
N ILE A 56 -0.59 8.21 -10.25
CA ILE A 56 0.44 8.75 -9.35
C ILE A 56 -0.06 10.05 -8.71
N GLN A 57 0.03 10.15 -7.39
CA GLN A 57 -0.32 11.35 -6.61
C GLN A 57 -1.74 11.88 -6.87
N MET A 58 -2.66 11.05 -7.39
CA MET A 58 -3.99 11.48 -7.79
C MET A 58 -4.76 12.16 -6.66
N PHE A 59 -4.63 11.67 -5.42
CA PHE A 59 -5.28 12.22 -4.22
C PHE A 59 -4.27 12.66 -3.15
N GLU A 60 -2.99 12.85 -3.50
CA GLU A 60 -1.99 13.22 -2.50
C GLU A 60 -2.39 14.51 -1.76
N ARG A 61 -2.38 14.47 -0.42
CA ARG A 61 -2.85 15.52 0.51
C ARG A 61 -4.30 15.97 0.29
N CYS A 62 -5.19 15.08 -0.15
CA CYS A 62 -6.63 15.30 0.07
C CYS A 62 -6.96 15.02 1.54
N THR A 63 -6.53 15.91 2.44
CA THR A 63 -6.53 15.66 3.91
C THR A 63 -7.94 15.45 4.48
N LYS A 64 -8.98 15.99 3.84
CA LYS A 64 -10.39 15.79 4.21
C LYS A 64 -11.11 14.68 3.46
N LEU A 65 -10.48 13.99 2.50
CA LEU A 65 -11.12 12.93 1.72
C LEU A 65 -11.46 11.75 2.63
N LYS A 66 -12.74 11.41 2.75
CA LYS A 66 -13.22 10.36 3.67
C LYS A 66 -13.32 8.99 3.02
N THR A 67 -13.65 8.96 1.73
CA THR A 67 -13.83 7.74 0.94
C THR A 67 -13.69 8.06 -0.55
N ILE A 68 -13.62 7.02 -1.38
CA ILE A 68 -13.66 7.12 -2.84
C ILE A 68 -14.70 6.15 -3.39
N PRO A 69 -15.34 6.45 -4.53
CA PRO A 69 -16.14 5.49 -5.26
C PRO A 69 -15.28 4.36 -5.82
N LYS A 70 -15.91 3.25 -6.20
CA LYS A 70 -15.23 2.12 -6.85
C LYS A 70 -14.70 2.55 -8.22
N LEU A 71 -13.40 2.83 -8.29
CA LEU A 71 -12.68 3.10 -9.53
C LEU A 71 -12.26 1.78 -10.17
N ASP A 72 -12.27 1.70 -11.50
CA ASP A 72 -11.61 0.62 -12.22
C ASP A 72 -10.10 0.87 -12.19
N THR A 73 -9.38 0.06 -11.42
CA THR A 73 -7.91 0.10 -11.35
C THR A 73 -7.26 -1.11 -12.01
N SER A 74 -8.02 -1.90 -12.76
CA SER A 74 -7.54 -3.15 -13.36
C SER A 74 -6.40 -2.93 -14.36
N SER A 75 -6.36 -1.79 -15.03
CA SER A 75 -5.31 -1.39 -15.98
C SER A 75 -4.17 -0.57 -15.36
N VAL A 76 -4.27 -0.19 -14.08
CA VAL A 76 -3.32 0.74 -13.44
C VAL A 76 -1.99 0.04 -13.14
N GLU A 77 -0.92 0.60 -13.69
CA GLU A 77 0.46 0.14 -13.51
C GLU A 77 1.25 1.01 -12.51
N TRP A 78 0.88 2.29 -12.36
CA TRP A 78 1.56 3.23 -11.46
C TRP A 78 0.59 4.01 -10.58
N ALA A 79 0.71 3.86 -9.25
CA ALA A 79 -0.13 4.53 -8.26
C ALA A 79 0.68 5.00 -7.04
N GLY A 80 1.96 5.32 -7.25
CA GLY A 80 2.82 5.89 -6.22
C GLY A 80 2.19 7.15 -5.60
N TRP A 81 2.21 7.24 -4.28
CA TRP A 81 1.66 8.33 -3.48
C TRP A 81 0.17 8.64 -3.72
N MET A 82 -0.60 7.72 -4.33
CA MET A 82 -1.98 7.99 -4.75
C MET A 82 -2.85 8.56 -3.62
N PHE A 83 -2.76 8.02 -2.41
CA PHE A 83 -3.48 8.48 -1.21
C PHE A 83 -2.53 8.99 -0.12
N ASN A 84 -1.29 9.35 -0.46
CA ASN A 84 -0.35 9.89 0.51
C ASN A 84 -0.95 11.11 1.23
N LEU A 85 -0.90 11.14 2.56
CA LEU A 85 -1.47 12.23 3.39
C LEU A 85 -3.00 12.42 3.21
N CYS A 86 -3.75 11.37 2.84
CA CYS A 86 -5.22 11.36 2.97
C CYS A 86 -5.60 11.05 4.42
N GLU A 87 -5.37 12.01 5.32
CA GLU A 87 -5.44 11.81 6.77
C GLU A 87 -6.84 11.40 7.27
N SER A 88 -7.89 11.84 6.58
CA SER A 88 -9.29 11.53 6.90
C SER A 88 -9.86 10.31 6.18
N LEU A 89 -9.09 9.61 5.33
CA LEU A 89 -9.59 8.49 4.55
C LEU A 89 -9.88 7.30 5.48
N GLN A 90 -11.16 6.92 5.59
CA GLN A 90 -11.62 5.92 6.55
C GLN A 90 -11.74 4.53 5.94
N HIS A 91 -12.24 4.48 4.71
CA HIS A 91 -12.55 3.25 3.99
C HIS A 91 -12.16 3.35 2.52
N LEU A 92 -11.70 2.21 1.99
CA LEU A 92 -11.47 2.01 0.56
C LEU A 92 -12.53 1.06 0.00
N PRO A 93 -13.04 1.30 -1.23
CA PRO A 93 -13.71 0.27 -1.99
C PRO A 93 -12.71 -0.82 -2.40
N ASP A 94 -13.19 -1.89 -3.03
CA ASP A 94 -12.30 -2.88 -3.65
C ASP A 94 -11.40 -2.22 -4.71
N ILE A 95 -10.09 -2.34 -4.54
CA ILE A 95 -9.09 -1.85 -5.50
C ILE A 95 -8.32 -3.04 -6.06
N ASN A 96 -8.27 -3.15 -7.39
CA ASN A 96 -7.49 -4.15 -8.08
C ASN A 96 -6.05 -3.65 -8.29
N LEU A 97 -5.07 -4.32 -7.67
CA LEU A 97 -3.64 -3.98 -7.79
C LEU A 97 -2.84 -5.00 -8.62
N LYS A 98 -3.51 -5.90 -9.37
CA LYS A 98 -2.85 -7.03 -10.03
C LYS A 98 -1.77 -6.60 -11.03
N ASN A 99 -1.97 -5.50 -11.72
CA ASN A 99 -1.04 -4.96 -12.73
C ASN A 99 -0.09 -3.88 -12.17
N LEU A 100 -0.23 -3.54 -10.89
CA LEU A 100 0.51 -2.44 -10.28
C LEU A 100 1.98 -2.81 -10.12
N LYS A 101 2.87 -1.89 -10.54
CA LYS A 101 4.33 -2.01 -10.42
C LYS A 101 4.91 -1.09 -9.36
N ASP A 102 4.26 0.05 -9.12
CA ASP A 102 4.70 1.09 -8.19
C ASP A 102 3.56 1.55 -7.28
N ALA A 103 3.71 1.26 -5.98
CA ALA A 103 2.80 1.65 -4.88
C ALA A 103 3.55 2.43 -3.79
N ARG A 104 4.67 3.09 -4.13
CA ARG A 104 5.50 3.80 -3.15
C ARG A 104 4.68 4.82 -2.40
N SER A 105 4.66 4.73 -1.06
CA SER A 105 3.92 5.63 -0.18
C SER A 105 2.43 5.75 -0.51
N MET A 106 1.83 4.75 -1.18
CA MET A 106 0.46 4.83 -1.70
C MET A 106 -0.57 5.21 -0.62
N PHE A 107 -0.43 4.68 0.59
CA PHE A 107 -1.29 4.97 1.75
C PHE A 107 -0.53 5.62 2.91
N GLN A 108 0.65 6.20 2.65
CA GLN A 108 1.45 6.81 3.71
C GLN A 108 0.64 7.90 4.44
N ARG A 109 0.64 7.85 5.78
CA ARG A 109 -0.07 8.78 6.66
C ARG A 109 -1.60 8.84 6.44
N CYS A 110 -2.20 7.74 5.98
CA CYS A 110 -3.65 7.54 6.06
C CYS A 110 -4.06 7.19 7.51
N TYR A 111 -3.97 8.17 8.41
CA TYR A 111 -4.15 7.97 9.86
C TYR A 111 -5.53 7.43 10.25
N SER A 112 -6.55 7.72 9.45
CA SER A 112 -7.94 7.31 9.71
C SER A 112 -8.35 5.99 9.06
N LEU A 113 -7.49 5.37 8.25
CA LEU A 113 -7.85 4.17 7.47
C LEU A 113 -8.05 2.98 8.41
N THR A 114 -9.24 2.37 8.35
CA THR A 114 -9.64 1.24 9.22
C THR A 114 -10.00 -0.03 8.46
N SER A 115 -10.07 0.03 7.13
CA SER A 115 -10.37 -1.13 6.28
C SER A 115 -9.38 -2.28 6.50
N ASN A 116 -9.89 -3.51 6.44
CA ASN A 116 -9.06 -4.68 6.20
C ASN A 116 -8.52 -4.59 4.77
N LEU A 117 -7.20 -4.55 4.61
CA LEU A 117 -6.57 -4.37 3.32
C LEU A 117 -6.07 -5.72 2.81
N SER A 118 -6.62 -6.19 1.69
CA SER A 118 -6.22 -7.44 1.05
C SER A 118 -6.00 -7.22 -0.44
N PHE A 119 -4.77 -7.43 -0.91
CA PHE A 119 -4.39 -7.14 -2.28
C PHE A 119 -3.61 -8.30 -2.92
N ASN A 120 -3.95 -8.58 -4.18
CA ASN A 120 -3.16 -9.46 -5.05
C ASN A 120 -2.16 -8.61 -5.85
N VAL A 121 -0.86 -8.86 -5.68
CA VAL A 121 0.23 -7.96 -6.14
C VAL A 121 1.37 -8.69 -6.89
N PRO A 122 1.07 -9.52 -7.92
CA PRO A 122 2.07 -10.34 -8.62
C PRO A 122 3.15 -9.54 -9.36
N ASN A 123 2.84 -8.29 -9.70
CA ASN A 123 3.72 -7.41 -10.48
C ASN A 123 4.32 -6.27 -9.67
N LEU A 124 4.01 -6.18 -8.36
CA LEU A 124 4.44 -5.05 -7.54
C LEU A 124 5.93 -5.19 -7.22
N ILE A 125 6.71 -4.17 -7.56
CA ILE A 125 8.15 -4.12 -7.31
C ILE A 125 8.46 -3.06 -6.26
N LYS A 126 7.79 -1.90 -6.30
CA LYS A 126 8.11 -0.76 -5.41
C LYS A 126 6.98 -0.52 -4.40
N GLY A 127 7.15 -1.00 -3.17
CA GLY A 127 6.22 -0.83 -2.05
C GLY A 127 6.81 -0.05 -0.87
N PHE A 128 7.89 0.72 -1.05
CA PHE A 128 8.50 1.52 0.02
C PHE A 128 7.47 2.45 0.67
N ASN A 129 7.46 2.51 2.00
CA ASN A 129 6.54 3.33 2.79
C ASN A 129 5.04 3.12 2.50
N MET A 130 4.63 2.05 1.81
CA MET A 130 3.27 1.90 1.26
C MET A 130 2.17 2.13 2.32
N PHE A 131 2.35 1.61 3.54
CA PHE A 131 1.42 1.78 4.66
C PHE A 131 2.03 2.56 5.84
N ASN A 132 3.13 3.28 5.60
CA ASN A 132 3.85 4.00 6.65
C ASN A 132 2.89 4.95 7.39
N ASN A 133 2.83 4.87 8.72
CA ASN A 133 1.91 5.63 9.57
C ASN A 133 0.41 5.39 9.28
N CYS A 134 0.02 4.22 8.77
CA CYS A 134 -1.37 3.74 8.80
C CYS A 134 -1.76 3.28 10.21
N GLN A 135 -1.94 4.24 11.14
CA GLN A 135 -2.01 3.96 12.57
C GLN A 135 -3.24 3.17 13.03
N LYS A 136 -4.33 3.13 12.24
CA LYS A 136 -5.59 2.47 12.58
C LYS A 136 -5.90 1.20 11.78
N VAL A 137 -5.09 0.85 10.78
CA VAL A 137 -5.27 -0.38 10.00
C VAL A 137 -4.97 -1.58 10.88
N LYS A 138 -5.91 -2.53 10.97
CA LYS A 138 -5.77 -3.73 11.81
C LYS A 138 -5.27 -4.97 11.08
N SER A 139 -5.54 -5.06 9.77
CA SER A 139 -5.20 -6.22 8.97
C SER A 139 -4.69 -5.80 7.59
N ILE A 140 -3.53 -6.34 7.20
CA ILE A 140 -2.96 -6.21 5.86
C ILE A 140 -2.61 -7.59 5.32
N THR A 141 -3.00 -7.88 4.09
CA THR A 141 -2.67 -9.11 3.37
C THR A 141 -2.23 -8.77 1.96
N LEU A 142 -0.99 -9.12 1.62
CA LEU A 142 -0.46 -9.06 0.26
C LEU A 142 -0.20 -10.49 -0.21
N ILE A 143 -0.85 -10.89 -1.31
CA ILE A 143 -0.68 -12.23 -1.91
C ILE A 143 0.02 -12.19 -3.25
N ASN A 144 0.69 -13.30 -3.59
CA ASN A 144 1.53 -13.42 -4.78
C ASN A 144 2.60 -12.32 -4.83
N CYS A 145 3.34 -12.06 -3.75
CA CYS A 145 4.39 -11.06 -3.78
C CYS A 145 5.48 -11.42 -4.81
N ASN A 146 5.92 -10.44 -5.59
CA ASN A 146 7.04 -10.58 -6.51
C ASN A 146 8.37 -10.77 -5.74
N ASP A 147 9.30 -11.56 -6.28
CA ASP A 147 10.64 -11.78 -5.69
C ASP A 147 11.48 -10.50 -5.61
N LYS A 148 11.19 -9.52 -6.46
CA LYS A 148 11.83 -8.19 -6.47
C LYS A 148 11.07 -7.14 -5.67
N LEU A 149 10.00 -7.51 -4.95
CA LEU A 149 9.23 -6.56 -4.16
C LEU A 149 10.09 -5.96 -3.04
N GLU A 150 10.08 -4.64 -2.93
CA GLU A 150 10.75 -3.90 -1.87
C GLU A 150 9.72 -3.22 -0.95
N LEU A 151 9.82 -3.50 0.37
CA LEU A 151 8.88 -3.01 1.41
C LEU A 151 9.58 -2.17 2.49
N CYS A 152 10.69 -1.50 2.18
CA CYS A 152 11.41 -0.69 3.17
C CYS A 152 10.46 0.34 3.82
N ASN A 153 10.43 0.34 5.16
CA ASN A 153 9.57 1.20 5.99
C ASN A 153 8.05 1.10 5.71
N ALA A 154 7.60 0.04 5.03
CA ALA A 154 6.20 -0.09 4.64
C ALA A 154 5.25 -0.13 5.84
N PHE A 155 5.68 -0.66 6.99
CA PHE A 155 4.84 -0.85 8.18
C PHE A 155 5.28 0.00 9.39
N THR A 156 6.27 0.88 9.25
CA THR A 156 6.66 1.81 10.32
C THR A 156 5.47 2.66 10.73
N GLY A 157 5.24 2.81 12.03
CA GLY A 157 4.09 3.54 12.60
C GLY A 157 2.73 2.84 12.45
N CYS A 158 2.68 1.56 12.08
CA CYS A 158 1.43 0.78 12.01
C CYS A 158 1.02 0.21 13.39
N TYR A 159 0.80 1.09 14.37
CA TYR A 159 0.64 0.71 15.78
C TYR A 159 -0.60 -0.15 16.11
N SER A 160 -1.60 -0.17 15.23
CA SER A 160 -2.81 -1.01 15.40
C SER A 160 -2.80 -2.28 14.54
N LEU A 161 -1.74 -2.54 13.77
CA LEU A 161 -1.70 -3.70 12.89
C LEU A 161 -1.56 -4.99 13.71
N GLU A 162 -2.63 -5.79 13.73
CA GLU A 162 -2.76 -7.02 14.52
C GLU A 162 -2.62 -8.29 13.66
N TYR A 163 -2.84 -8.16 12.35
CA TYR A 163 -2.74 -9.25 11.37
C TYR A 163 -1.97 -8.82 10.11
N LEU A 164 -0.96 -9.58 9.73
CA LEU A 164 -0.15 -9.35 8.53
C LEU A 164 0.13 -10.67 7.80
N ILE A 165 -0.16 -10.71 6.50
CA ILE A 165 0.26 -11.78 5.59
C ILE A 165 1.02 -11.17 4.42
N LEU A 166 2.19 -11.75 4.11
CA LEU A 166 3.05 -11.37 2.99
C LEU A 166 3.41 -12.66 2.22
N ASP A 167 2.46 -13.16 1.45
CA ASP A 167 2.61 -14.44 0.77
C ASP A 167 3.61 -14.33 -0.40
N GLY A 168 4.62 -15.19 -0.39
CA GLY A 168 5.72 -15.22 -1.36
C GLY A 168 6.77 -14.12 -1.20
N TYR A 169 6.66 -13.24 -0.19
CA TYR A 169 7.65 -12.16 0.01
C TYR A 169 9.01 -12.71 0.43
N CYS A 170 10.10 -12.24 -0.20
CA CYS A 170 11.47 -12.77 -0.02
C CYS A 170 12.47 -11.76 0.57
N GLY A 171 12.04 -10.53 0.90
CA GLY A 171 12.90 -9.40 1.27
C GLY A 171 12.96 -9.08 2.77
N PRO A 172 13.73 -8.05 3.18
CA PRO A 172 13.82 -7.61 4.59
C PRO A 172 12.49 -7.03 5.08
N LEU A 173 12.18 -7.25 6.36
CA LEU A 173 10.90 -6.89 6.94
C LEU A 173 11.10 -6.18 8.28
N ASP A 174 10.61 -4.95 8.40
CA ASP A 174 10.53 -4.23 9.67
C ASP A 174 9.08 -4.11 10.12
N ILE A 175 8.75 -4.81 11.22
CA ILE A 175 7.41 -4.87 11.82
C ILE A 175 7.47 -4.56 13.32
N ARG A 176 8.48 -3.81 13.75
CA ARG A 176 8.72 -3.48 15.16
C ARG A 176 7.63 -2.64 15.80
N ASP A 177 7.01 -1.77 15.01
CA ASP A 177 5.91 -0.90 15.45
C ASP A 177 4.56 -1.63 15.48
N CYS A 178 4.46 -2.81 14.85
CA CYS A 178 3.19 -3.52 14.69
C CYS A 178 2.75 -4.21 15.98
N LYS A 179 1.44 -4.32 16.19
CA LYS A 179 0.82 -4.99 17.33
C LYS A 179 0.31 -6.39 16.94
N LEU A 180 1.10 -7.12 16.16
CA LEU A 180 0.73 -8.45 15.69
C LEU A 180 0.41 -9.39 16.86
N THR A 181 -0.40 -10.41 16.61
CA THR A 181 -0.59 -11.53 17.53
C THR A 181 0.45 -12.63 17.25
N GLU A 182 0.67 -13.55 18.20
CA GLU A 182 1.58 -14.68 17.99
C GLU A 182 1.12 -15.54 16.79
N ASN A 183 -0.18 -15.80 16.69
CA ASN A 183 -0.79 -16.49 15.56
C ASN A 183 -0.52 -15.76 14.23
N SER A 184 -0.67 -14.42 14.19
CA SER A 184 -0.35 -13.66 12.98
C SER A 184 1.12 -13.74 12.62
N ILE A 185 2.04 -13.79 13.58
CA ILE A 185 3.48 -13.93 13.28
C ILE A 185 3.77 -15.32 12.71
N GLU A 186 3.17 -16.37 13.27
CA GLU A 186 3.31 -17.71 12.75
C GLU A 186 2.80 -17.82 11.31
N GLU A 187 1.59 -17.34 11.04
CA GLU A 187 1.02 -17.37 9.69
C GLU A 187 1.82 -16.52 8.70
N LEU A 188 2.28 -15.34 9.12
CA LEU A 188 3.20 -14.51 8.34
C LEU A 188 4.45 -15.31 7.96
N PHE A 189 5.14 -15.91 8.93
CA PHE A 189 6.37 -16.66 8.68
C PHE A 189 6.14 -17.85 7.77
N ARG A 190 4.98 -18.53 7.90
CA ARG A 190 4.59 -19.64 7.00
C ARG A 190 4.38 -19.16 5.56
N SER A 191 3.77 -17.99 5.37
CA SER A 191 3.45 -17.43 4.05
C SER A 191 4.66 -16.86 3.31
N LEU A 192 5.73 -16.45 4.01
CA LEU A 192 6.92 -15.88 3.36
C LEU A 192 7.51 -16.81 2.29
N GLY A 193 8.11 -16.22 1.26
CA GLY A 193 8.91 -16.93 0.29
C GLY A 193 10.24 -17.42 0.89
N LYS A 194 11.08 -18.05 0.07
CA LYS A 194 12.47 -18.31 0.47
C LYS A 194 13.26 -17.00 0.41
N ALA A 195 14.03 -16.73 1.45
CA ALA A 195 14.93 -15.58 1.52
C ALA A 195 15.77 -15.42 0.24
N ASN A 196 16.01 -14.17 -0.15
CA ASN A 196 16.98 -13.85 -1.19
C ASN A 196 18.43 -14.09 -0.69
N GLU A 197 19.41 -13.98 -1.60
CA GLU A 197 20.83 -14.34 -1.39
C GLU A 197 21.51 -13.61 -0.21
N HIS A 198 20.89 -12.55 0.33
CA HIS A 198 21.48 -11.70 1.36
C HIS A 198 21.00 -12.04 2.79
N SER A 199 20.27 -13.14 3.00
CA SER A 199 19.74 -13.53 4.32
C SER A 199 19.00 -12.37 5.01
N PRO A 200 17.87 -11.92 4.45
CA PRO A 200 17.14 -10.74 4.91
C PRO A 200 16.73 -10.86 6.39
N ILE A 201 16.66 -9.71 7.04
CA ILE A 201 16.35 -9.60 8.46
C ILE A 201 14.86 -9.29 8.63
N ILE A 202 14.19 -10.04 9.49
CA ILE A 202 12.90 -9.71 10.09
C ILE A 202 13.18 -9.02 11.43
N GLN A 203 12.77 -7.76 11.55
CA GLN A 203 12.89 -6.98 12.77
C GLN A 203 11.55 -6.97 13.52
N LEU A 204 11.58 -7.49 14.75
CA LEU A 204 10.48 -7.49 15.72
C LEU A 204 10.84 -6.56 16.88
N SER A 205 9.83 -6.00 17.55
CA SER A 205 10.07 -5.27 18.80
C SER A 205 10.59 -6.23 19.87
N ASP A 206 11.46 -5.73 20.74
CA ASP A 206 11.93 -6.35 21.98
C ASP A 206 10.83 -6.94 22.87
N LYS A 207 9.57 -6.46 22.75
CA LYS A 207 8.42 -7.08 23.43
C LYS A 207 8.20 -8.56 23.09
N TRP A 208 8.73 -9.02 21.96
CA TRP A 208 8.67 -10.42 21.53
C TRP A 208 9.83 -11.27 22.02
N GLU A 209 10.87 -10.65 22.57
CA GLU A 209 12.04 -11.35 23.08
C GLU A 209 11.64 -12.29 24.23
N GLY A 210 11.94 -13.58 24.07
CA GLY A 210 11.56 -14.62 25.02
C GLY A 210 10.06 -14.98 25.04
N ARG A 211 9.20 -14.31 24.27
CA ARG A 211 7.76 -14.60 24.18
C ARG A 211 7.38 -15.42 22.95
N LEU A 212 8.09 -15.25 21.83
CA LEU A 212 7.81 -16.00 20.62
C LEU A 212 8.31 -17.46 20.76
N ASN A 213 7.44 -18.42 20.45
CA ASN A 213 7.79 -19.83 20.44
C ASN A 213 9.00 -20.10 19.52
N ARG A 214 9.95 -20.92 19.97
CA ARG A 214 11.15 -21.31 19.20
C ARG A 214 10.78 -22.01 17.88
N GLU A 215 9.71 -22.79 17.87
CA GLU A 215 9.22 -23.44 16.65
C GLU A 215 8.69 -22.42 15.63
N ILE A 216 8.07 -21.33 16.11
CA ILE A 216 7.65 -20.22 15.22
C ILE A 216 8.87 -19.56 14.61
N ILE A 217 9.89 -19.22 15.42
CA ILE A 217 11.14 -18.62 14.93
C ILE A 217 11.80 -19.53 13.88
N LYS A 218 11.81 -20.84 14.14
CA LYS A 218 12.39 -21.84 13.25
C LYS A 218 11.78 -21.82 11.84
N ILE A 219 10.49 -21.51 11.69
CA ILE A 219 9.84 -21.38 10.37
C ILE A 219 10.54 -20.32 9.50
N ALA A 220 10.86 -19.16 10.08
CA ALA A 220 11.57 -18.09 9.37
C ALA A 220 13.04 -18.46 9.08
N LEU A 221 13.72 -19.08 10.05
CA LEU A 221 15.12 -19.51 9.90
C LEU A 221 15.27 -20.57 8.80
N ASP A 222 14.36 -21.55 8.74
CA ASP A 222 14.37 -22.61 7.72
C ASP A 222 14.08 -22.06 6.31
N LYS A 223 13.48 -20.86 6.21
CA LYS A 223 13.32 -20.11 4.95
C LYS A 223 14.51 -19.19 4.63
N GLY A 224 15.54 -19.15 5.48
CA GLY A 224 16.77 -18.37 5.27
C GLY A 224 16.75 -16.94 5.81
N TYR A 225 15.78 -16.59 6.65
CA TYR A 225 15.72 -15.28 7.29
C TYR A 225 16.56 -15.23 8.56
N GLN A 226 17.00 -14.04 8.94
CA GLN A 226 17.42 -13.74 10.31
C GLN A 226 16.25 -13.09 11.05
N VAL A 227 16.08 -13.39 12.33
CA VAL A 227 15.11 -12.72 13.21
C VAL A 227 15.86 -11.91 14.25
N ARG A 228 15.55 -10.62 14.36
CA ARG A 228 16.17 -9.71 15.35
C ARG A 228 15.11 -8.98 16.15
N TYR A 229 15.33 -8.92 17.46
CA TYR A 229 14.57 -8.09 18.38
C TYR A 229 15.28 -6.75 18.54
N ILE A 230 14.56 -5.65 18.36
CA ILE A 230 15.13 -4.30 18.50
C ILE A 230 14.25 -3.52 19.46
N ARG A 231 14.90 -2.74 20.33
CA ARG A 231 14.23 -1.83 21.25
C ARG A 231 13.64 -0.65 20.47
N ASN A 232 12.36 -0.36 20.71
CA ASN A 232 11.67 0.81 20.15
C ASN A 232 12.00 2.09 20.94
#